data_AF-A0A164MTT9-F1
#
_entry.id   AF-A0A164MTT9-F1
#
_cell.length_a   1.000
_cell.length_b   1.000
_cell.length_c   1.000
_cell.angle_alpha   90.00
_cell.angle_beta   90.00
_cell.angle_gamma   90.00
#
_symmetry.space_group_name_H-M   'P 1'
#
loop_
_entity.id
_entity.type
_entity.pdbx_description
1 polymer ?
#
loop_
_entity_poly.entity_id
_entity_poly.type
_entity_poly.pdbx_seq_one_letter_code
_entity_poly.pdbx_strand_id
1 'polypeptide(L)'
;FCATADARFGPITTLRRDGKVKHIPWKAFKLTDADWERVGQLVEILKDAQRIQQVFSSDQLPTLWRAIPAIERLQTAWEKKVEDPKFSLYAPGIVKALNKIAKYYCDFDKHPVFVLAIFLHPYYKLKYIAQQWGGAEEQAEEMARGNPDAKNWVAEAERIIKEAVSFLLYRLKLRD
;
A
#
# COMPACT_ATOMS: atom_id res chain seq x y z
N PHE A 1 -2.08 -18.35 -35.26
CA PHE A 1 -3.52 -18.19 -34.96
C PHE A 1 -4.10 -16.91 -35.53
N CYS A 2 -3.83 -15.70 -34.99
CA CYS A 2 -4.53 -14.47 -35.43
C CYS A 2 -4.38 -14.13 -36.92
N ALA A 3 -3.18 -14.32 -37.51
CA ALA A 3 -2.95 -14.10 -38.94
C ALA A 3 -3.79 -15.05 -39.83
N THR A 4 -4.01 -16.28 -39.35
CA THR A 4 -4.80 -17.30 -40.02
C THR A 4 -6.30 -17.08 -39.79
N ALA A 5 -6.68 -16.52 -38.64
CA ALA A 5 -8.06 -16.23 -38.27
C ALA A 5 -8.65 -15.11 -39.14
N ASP A 6 -7.88 -14.06 -39.43
CA ASP A 6 -8.31 -12.98 -40.33
C ASP A 6 -8.66 -13.50 -41.72
N ALA A 7 -7.83 -14.39 -42.27
CA ALA A 7 -8.07 -14.98 -43.58
C ALA A 7 -9.25 -15.96 -43.59
N ARG A 8 -9.49 -16.68 -42.49
CA ARG A 8 -10.48 -17.76 -42.41
C ARG A 8 -11.87 -17.30 -41.97
N PHE A 9 -11.94 -16.31 -41.09
CA PHE A 9 -13.20 -15.87 -40.45
C PHE A 9 -13.56 -14.41 -40.78
N GLY A 10 -12.70 -13.68 -41.48
CA GLY A 10 -12.88 -12.24 -41.70
C GLY A 10 -12.70 -11.43 -40.41
N PRO A 11 -13.15 -10.16 -40.37
CA PRO A 11 -12.99 -9.30 -39.21
C PRO A 11 -13.78 -9.82 -38.01
N ILE A 12 -13.17 -9.81 -36.83
CA ILE A 12 -13.82 -10.26 -35.57
C ILE A 12 -15.00 -9.37 -35.18
N THR A 13 -14.91 -8.07 -35.47
CA THR A 13 -15.99 -7.14 -35.21
C THR A 13 -16.03 -6.02 -36.23
N THR A 14 -17.21 -5.44 -36.41
CA THR A 14 -17.44 -4.30 -37.28
C THR A 14 -18.10 -3.20 -36.47
N LEU A 15 -17.42 -2.07 -36.33
CA LEU A 15 -17.95 -0.89 -35.65
C LEU A 15 -18.60 0.03 -36.67
N ARG A 16 -19.80 0.53 -36.35
CA ARG A 16 -20.47 1.56 -37.13
C ARG A 16 -20.65 2.80 -36.26
N ARG A 17 -20.04 3.91 -36.65
CA ARG A 17 -20.15 5.19 -35.95
C ARG A 17 -20.27 6.30 -36.98
N ASP A 18 -21.30 7.15 -36.84
CA ASP A 18 -21.58 8.28 -37.73
C ASP A 18 -21.62 7.89 -39.22
N GLY A 19 -22.27 6.76 -39.51
CA GLY A 19 -22.37 6.20 -40.88
C GLY A 19 -21.10 5.53 -41.41
N LYS A 20 -19.94 5.73 -40.77
CA LYS A 20 -18.67 5.07 -41.14
C LYS A 20 -18.59 3.67 -40.56
N VAL A 21 -18.28 2.70 -41.42
CA VAL A 21 -18.09 1.30 -41.05
C VAL A 21 -16.59 1.02 -40.95
N LYS A 22 -16.13 0.51 -39.80
CA LYS A 22 -14.75 0.09 -39.57
C LYS A 22 -14.72 -1.39 -39.21
N HIS A 23 -14.09 -2.18 -40.06
CA HIS A 23 -13.81 -3.59 -39.80
C HIS A 23 -12.56 -3.72 -38.95
N ILE A 24 -12.65 -4.42 -37.83
CA ILE A 24 -11.52 -4.67 -36.94
C ILE A 24 -11.08 -6.11 -37.14
N PRO A 25 -9.85 -6.35 -37.63
CA PRO A 25 -9.33 -7.69 -37.80
C PRO A 25 -8.89 -8.29 -36.46
N TRP A 26 -8.85 -9.62 -36.37
CA TRP A 26 -8.32 -10.39 -35.24
C TRP A 26 -6.90 -9.97 -34.86
N LYS A 27 -6.04 -9.70 -35.85
CA LYS A 27 -4.67 -9.23 -35.60
C LYS A 27 -4.60 -7.91 -34.83
N ALA A 28 -5.65 -7.07 -34.88
CA ALA A 28 -5.66 -5.81 -34.14
C ALA A 28 -5.70 -6.00 -32.61
N PHE A 29 -6.07 -7.20 -32.14
CA PHE A 29 -6.07 -7.56 -30.72
C PHE A 29 -4.80 -8.32 -30.30
N LYS A 30 -3.87 -8.54 -31.23
CA LYS A 30 -2.58 -9.14 -30.88
C LYS A 30 -1.72 -8.07 -30.23
N LEU A 31 -1.41 -8.27 -28.96
CA LEU A 31 -0.41 -7.46 -28.26
C LEU A 31 0.93 -7.57 -28.98
N THR A 32 1.57 -6.42 -29.20
CA THR A 32 2.94 -6.35 -29.69
C THR A 32 3.91 -6.75 -28.57
N ASP A 33 5.18 -6.98 -28.91
CA ASP A 33 6.19 -7.29 -27.91
C ASP A 33 6.35 -6.14 -26.89
N ALA A 34 6.24 -4.89 -27.35
CA ALA A 34 6.22 -3.71 -26.49
C ALA A 34 4.98 -3.67 -25.56
N ASP A 35 3.82 -4.12 -26.03
CA ASP A 35 2.63 -4.21 -25.18
C ASP A 35 2.79 -5.30 -24.11
N TRP A 36 3.40 -6.44 -24.45
CA TRP A 36 3.70 -7.48 -23.49
C TRP A 36 4.72 -7.03 -22.44
N GLU A 37 5.73 -6.24 -22.84
CA GLU A 37 6.67 -5.63 -21.91
C GLU A 37 5.93 -4.71 -20.92
N ARG A 38 5.01 -3.88 -21.41
CA ARG A 38 4.15 -3.04 -20.56
C ARG A 38 3.30 -3.87 -19.59
N VAL A 39 2.66 -4.94 -20.07
CA VAL A 39 1.92 -5.87 -19.20
C VAL A 39 2.84 -6.46 -18.13
N GLY A 40 4.07 -6.84 -18.48
CA GLY A 40 5.07 -7.34 -17.54
C GLY A 40 5.42 -6.33 -16.44
N GLN A 41 5.63 -5.08 -16.82
CA GLN A 41 5.88 -3.98 -15.88
C GLN A 41 4.68 -3.75 -14.95
N LEU A 42 3.46 -3.77 -15.48
CA LEU A 42 2.23 -3.64 -14.66
C LEU A 42 2.07 -4.81 -13.68
N VAL A 43 2.32 -6.04 -14.14
CA VAL A 43 2.31 -7.23 -13.27
C VAL A 43 3.34 -7.08 -12.15
N GLU A 44 4.51 -6.51 -12.43
CA GLU A 44 5.52 -6.26 -11.41
C GLU A 44 5.05 -5.26 -10.33
N ILE A 45 4.39 -4.18 -10.73
CA ILE A 45 3.78 -3.21 -9.80
C ILE A 45 2.69 -3.90 -8.95
N LEU A 46 1.80 -4.67 -9.59
CA LEU A 46 0.69 -5.35 -8.92
C LEU A 46 1.15 -6.46 -7.96
N LYS A 47 2.29 -7.10 -8.25
CA LYS A 47 2.89 -8.09 -7.34
C LYS A 47 3.22 -7.50 -5.96
N ASP A 48 3.58 -6.22 -5.88
CA ASP A 48 3.82 -5.59 -4.59
C ASP A 48 2.54 -5.53 -3.76
N ALA A 49 1.43 -5.08 -4.35
CA ALA A 49 0.12 -5.07 -3.68
C ALA A 49 -0.36 -6.48 -3.31
N GLN A 50 -0.19 -7.46 -4.21
CA GLN A 50 -0.51 -8.86 -3.96
C GLN A 50 0.23 -9.39 -2.71
N ARG A 51 1.55 -9.16 -2.61
CA ARG A 51 2.34 -9.62 -1.46
C ARG A 51 1.80 -9.06 -0.15
N ILE A 52 1.43 -7.78 -0.13
CA ILE A 52 0.89 -7.14 1.07
C ILE A 52 -0.52 -7.66 1.40
N GLN A 53 -1.38 -7.84 0.40
CA GLN A 53 -2.69 -8.44 0.60
C GLN A 53 -2.56 -9.84 1.23
N GLN A 54 -1.62 -10.66 0.76
CA GLN A 54 -1.38 -11.99 1.31
C GLN A 54 -0.89 -11.97 2.77
N VAL A 55 -0.18 -10.93 3.20
CA VAL A 55 0.25 -10.78 4.60
C VAL A 55 -0.94 -10.73 5.57
N PHE A 56 -2.07 -10.19 5.13
CA PHE A 56 -3.30 -10.05 5.92
C PHE A 56 -4.28 -11.22 5.76
N SER A 57 -4.04 -12.12 4.81
CA SER A 57 -4.94 -13.24 4.51
C SER A 57 -4.80 -14.44 5.46
N SER A 58 -3.95 -14.35 6.49
CA SER A 58 -3.85 -15.43 7.48
C SER A 58 -5.07 -15.42 8.39
N ASP A 59 -5.73 -16.57 8.48
CA ASP A 59 -6.85 -16.86 9.38
C ASP A 59 -6.39 -17.40 10.74
N GLN A 60 -5.22 -18.05 10.79
CA GLN A 60 -4.69 -18.70 12.00
C GLN A 60 -3.85 -17.79 12.91
N LEU A 61 -3.30 -16.69 12.40
CA LEU A 61 -2.38 -15.82 13.16
C LEU A 61 -2.90 -14.38 13.21
N PRO A 62 -2.73 -13.67 14.34
CA PRO A 62 -3.01 -12.23 14.39
C PRO A 62 -2.18 -11.49 13.34
N THR A 63 -2.85 -10.76 12.44
CA THR A 63 -2.20 -10.01 11.36
C THR A 63 -2.14 -8.51 11.59
N LEU A 64 -2.85 -8.00 12.61
CA LEU A 64 -2.99 -6.55 12.83
C LEU A 64 -1.65 -5.85 13.10
N TRP A 65 -0.73 -6.49 13.84
CA TRP A 65 0.62 -5.96 14.08
C TRP A 65 1.44 -5.80 12.79
N ARG A 66 1.06 -6.52 11.72
CA ARG A 66 1.70 -6.42 10.40
C ARG A 66 1.21 -5.24 9.58
N ALA A 67 0.12 -4.58 9.98
CA ALA A 67 -0.54 -3.53 9.21
C ALA A 67 0.43 -2.41 8.82
N ILE A 68 1.04 -1.78 9.82
CA ILE A 68 1.97 -0.68 9.61
C ILE A 68 3.22 -1.14 8.85
N PRO A 69 3.98 -2.17 9.31
CA PRO A 69 5.19 -2.60 8.60
C PRO A 69 4.95 -2.99 7.13
N ALA A 70 3.81 -3.63 6.84
CA ALA A 70 3.48 -4.06 5.49
C ALA A 70 3.10 -2.89 4.58
N ILE A 71 2.39 -1.88 5.12
CA ILE A 71 2.04 -0.68 4.37
C ILE A 71 3.26 0.21 4.12
N GLU A 72 4.12 0.43 5.11
CA GLU A 72 5.39 1.16 4.95
C GLU A 72 6.26 0.49 3.86
N ARG A 73 6.35 -0.84 3.87
CA ARG A 73 7.07 -1.59 2.83
C ARG A 73 6.48 -1.37 1.43
N LEU A 74 5.15 -1.28 1.32
CA LEU A 74 4.48 -1.02 0.03
C LEU A 74 4.82 0.37 -0.48
N GLN A 75 4.74 1.38 0.39
CA GLN A 75 5.07 2.76 0.06
C GLN A 75 6.51 2.85 -0.45
N THR A 76 7.49 2.34 0.31
CA THR A 76 8.90 2.34 -0.11
C THR A 76 9.13 1.62 -1.44
N ALA A 77 8.44 0.50 -1.68
CA ALA A 77 8.57 -0.22 -2.96
C ALA A 77 8.03 0.60 -4.13
N TRP A 78 6.90 1.28 -3.94
CA TRP A 78 6.26 2.09 -4.96
C TRP A 78 6.96 3.43 -5.21
N GLU A 79 7.50 4.07 -4.17
CA GLU A 79 8.36 5.26 -4.29
C GLU A 79 9.58 4.96 -5.17
N LYS A 80 10.29 3.86 -4.89
CA LYS A 80 11.40 3.40 -5.74
C LYS A 80 10.98 3.14 -7.19
N LYS A 81 9.77 2.63 -7.41
CA LYS A 81 9.25 2.41 -8.76
C LYS A 81 8.89 3.71 -9.48
N VAL A 82 8.44 4.74 -8.77
CA VAL A 82 8.20 6.07 -9.36
C VAL A 82 9.51 6.69 -9.87
N GLU A 83 10.61 6.48 -9.14
CA GLU A 83 11.94 6.98 -9.51
C GLU A 83 12.61 6.19 -10.64
N ASP A 84 12.25 4.92 -10.82
CA ASP A 84 12.83 4.05 -11.85
C ASP A 84 12.27 4.38 -13.25
N PRO A 85 13.12 4.77 -14.23
CA PRO A 85 12.70 5.08 -15.60
C PRO A 85 11.88 3.98 -16.27
N LYS A 86 12.08 2.71 -15.87
CA LYS A 86 11.33 1.54 -16.34
C LYS A 86 9.82 1.68 -16.13
N PHE A 87 9.39 2.36 -15.07
CA PHE A 87 7.97 2.52 -14.73
C PHE A 87 7.45 3.94 -14.97
N SER A 88 8.19 4.78 -15.69
CA SER A 88 7.83 6.17 -16.00
C SER A 88 6.40 6.32 -16.55
N LEU A 89 5.96 5.39 -17.40
CA LEU A 89 4.60 5.35 -17.95
C LEU A 89 3.51 5.22 -16.86
N TYR A 90 3.81 4.53 -15.75
CA TYR A 90 2.88 4.25 -14.66
C TYR A 90 3.03 5.18 -13.48
N ALA A 91 4.11 5.96 -13.41
CA ALA A 91 4.42 6.85 -12.29
C ALA A 91 3.21 7.72 -11.85
N PRO A 92 2.42 8.34 -12.75
CA PRO A 92 1.23 9.09 -12.32
C PRO A 92 0.16 8.23 -11.61
N GLY A 93 0.02 6.98 -12.03
CA GLY A 93 -0.88 6.01 -11.39
C GLY A 93 -0.36 5.56 -10.03
N ILE A 94 0.95 5.28 -9.93
CA ILE A 94 1.60 4.89 -8.68
C ILE A 94 1.52 6.03 -7.65
N VAL A 95 1.76 7.29 -8.05
CA VAL A 95 1.62 8.46 -7.16
C VAL A 95 0.19 8.59 -6.62
N LYS A 96 -0.83 8.38 -7.46
CA LYS A 96 -2.23 8.36 -6.98
C LYS A 96 -2.47 7.24 -5.96
N ALA A 97 -1.87 6.09 -6.19
CA ALA A 97 -1.98 4.94 -5.29
C ALA A 97 -1.23 5.21 -3.96
N LEU A 98 -0.05 5.82 -4.00
CA LEU A 98 0.70 6.28 -2.82
C LEU A 98 -0.12 7.28 -1.99
N ASN A 99 -0.73 8.28 -2.63
CA ASN A 99 -1.60 9.24 -1.94
C ASN A 99 -2.79 8.56 -1.25
N LYS A 100 -3.35 7.51 -1.88
CA LYS A 100 -4.44 6.72 -1.30
C LYS A 100 -3.96 5.93 -0.09
N ILE A 101 -2.78 5.33 -0.16
CA ILE A 101 -2.17 4.62 0.97
C ILE A 101 -1.85 5.58 2.10
N ALA A 102 -1.22 6.72 1.80
CA ALA A 102 -0.87 7.75 2.78
C ALA A 102 -2.11 8.21 3.56
N LYS A 103 -3.24 8.43 2.88
CA LYS A 103 -4.51 8.73 3.56
C LYS A 103 -4.87 7.69 4.62
N TYR A 104 -4.84 6.40 4.28
CA TYR A 104 -5.18 5.34 5.22
C TYR A 104 -4.13 5.15 6.31
N TYR A 105 -2.86 5.36 5.97
CA TYR A 105 -1.77 5.32 6.93
C TYR A 105 -1.94 6.40 8.00
N CYS A 106 -2.22 7.65 7.60
CA CYS A 106 -2.53 8.74 8.55
C CYS A 106 -3.81 8.48 9.37
N ASP A 107 -4.76 7.69 8.86
CA ASP A 107 -5.94 7.28 9.63
C ASP A 107 -5.58 6.28 10.74
N PHE A 108 -4.46 5.54 10.63
CA PHE A 108 -4.02 4.61 11.69
C PHE A 108 -3.63 5.33 12.98
N ASP A 109 -3.09 6.55 12.88
CA ASP A 109 -2.76 7.40 14.02
C ASP A 109 -3.95 7.64 14.96
N LYS A 110 -5.17 7.62 14.40
CA LYS A 110 -6.42 7.83 15.14
C LYS A 110 -6.88 6.59 15.90
N HIS A 111 -6.23 5.45 15.68
CA HIS A 111 -6.64 4.15 16.17
C HIS A 111 -5.53 3.52 17.02
N PRO A 112 -5.60 3.66 18.36
CA PRO A 112 -4.61 3.13 19.30
C PRO A 112 -4.31 1.63 19.14
N VAL A 113 -5.25 0.88 18.57
CA VAL A 113 -5.14 -0.58 18.35
C VAL A 113 -3.91 -0.97 17.52
N PHE A 114 -3.46 -0.15 16.57
CA PHE A 114 -2.27 -0.47 15.77
C PHE A 114 -0.98 -0.37 16.60
N VAL A 115 -0.86 0.69 17.40
CA VAL A 115 0.25 0.86 18.36
C VAL A 115 0.25 -0.28 19.38
N LEU A 116 -0.92 -0.60 19.94
CA LEU A 116 -1.07 -1.71 20.89
C LEU A 116 -0.72 -3.07 20.25
N ALA A 117 -1.11 -3.32 18.99
CA ALA A 117 -0.80 -4.56 18.30
C ALA A 117 0.72 -4.74 18.09
N ILE A 118 1.43 -3.67 17.72
CA ILE A 118 2.91 -3.68 17.62
C ILE A 118 3.53 -3.89 19.01
N PHE A 119 3.02 -3.20 20.03
CA PHE A 119 3.53 -3.30 21.39
C PHE A 119 3.41 -4.72 21.96
N LEU A 120 2.27 -5.38 21.73
CA LEU A 120 2.01 -6.75 22.17
C LEU A 120 2.86 -7.79 21.42
N HIS A 121 3.42 -7.45 20.26
CA HIS A 121 4.28 -8.35 19.53
C HIS A 121 5.63 -8.53 20.27
N PRO A 122 6.01 -9.76 20.67
CA PRO A 122 7.10 -10.01 21.61
C PRO A 122 8.47 -9.53 21.10
N TYR A 123 8.66 -9.50 19.78
CA TYR A 123 9.90 -9.06 19.14
C TYR A 123 10.01 -7.53 18.94
N TYR A 124 8.88 -6.85 18.75
CA TYR A 124 8.86 -5.43 18.39
C TYR A 124 8.73 -4.52 19.60
N LYS A 125 7.63 -4.67 20.36
CA LYS A 125 7.34 -3.84 21.52
C LYS A 125 7.51 -2.35 21.19
N LEU A 126 7.94 -1.54 22.15
CA LEU A 126 8.29 -0.13 21.94
C LEU A 126 9.54 0.08 21.09
N LYS A 127 10.39 -0.95 20.95
CA LYS A 127 11.64 -0.85 20.20
C LYS A 127 11.40 -0.55 18.72
N TYR A 128 10.36 -1.14 18.13
CA TYR A 128 9.97 -0.84 16.75
C TYR A 128 9.65 0.64 16.56
N ILE A 129 8.82 1.19 17.45
CA ILE A 129 8.36 2.59 17.37
C ILE A 129 9.54 3.55 17.50
N ALA A 130 10.42 3.31 18.48
CA ALA A 130 11.63 4.12 18.64
C ALA A 130 12.53 4.07 17.39
N GLN A 131 12.66 2.90 16.76
CA GLN A 131 13.53 2.72 15.60
C GLN A 131 12.95 3.26 14.29
N GLN A 132 11.63 3.22 14.11
CA GLN A 132 11.00 3.60 12.84
C GLN A 132 10.45 5.03 12.87
N TRP A 133 9.94 5.51 14.00
CA TRP A 133 9.23 6.79 14.08
C TRP A 133 9.91 7.82 14.98
N GLY A 134 10.93 7.42 15.73
CA GLY A 134 11.73 8.33 16.55
C GLY A 134 11.06 8.81 17.84
N GLY A 135 11.85 9.50 18.65
CA GLY A 135 11.47 10.05 19.95
C GLY A 135 11.52 11.57 19.98
N ALA A 136 12.01 12.13 21.09
CA ALA A 136 12.06 13.57 21.30
C ALA A 136 13.10 14.28 20.40
N GLU A 137 14.21 13.61 20.10
CA GLU A 137 15.29 14.17 19.28
C GLU A 137 14.80 14.35 17.83
N GLU A 138 14.24 13.30 17.23
CA GLU A 138 13.68 13.34 15.88
C GLU A 138 12.52 14.33 15.78
N GLN A 139 11.66 14.41 16.80
CA GLN A 139 10.61 15.43 16.85
C GLN A 139 11.18 16.85 16.77
N ALA A 140 12.23 17.15 17.54
CA ALA A 140 12.87 18.46 17.55
C ALA A 140 13.51 18.78 16.19
N GLU A 141 14.16 17.80 15.56
CA GLU A 141 14.73 17.95 14.22
C GLU A 141 13.65 18.24 13.16
N GLU A 142 12.54 17.53 13.19
CA GLU A 142 11.44 17.74 12.24
C GLU A 142 10.77 19.11 12.45
N MET A 143 10.54 19.53 13.69
CA MET A 143 10.05 20.88 13.99
C MET A 143 11.00 21.96 13.49
N ALA A 144 12.31 21.76 13.65
CA ALA A 144 13.33 22.69 13.14
C ALA A 144 13.36 22.74 11.60
N ARG A 145 13.00 21.64 10.92
CA ARG A 145 12.82 21.59 9.46
C ARG A 145 11.47 22.17 8.99
N GLY A 146 10.63 22.63 9.91
CA GLY A 146 9.37 23.30 9.61
C GLY A 146 8.15 22.39 9.58
N ASN A 147 8.20 21.19 10.17
CA ASN A 147 7.03 20.33 10.38
C ASN A 147 6.37 20.64 11.75
N PRO A 148 5.29 21.43 11.82
CA PRO A 148 4.64 21.76 13.09
C PRO A 148 3.90 20.56 13.70
N ASP A 149 3.58 19.54 12.90
CA ASP A 149 2.82 18.37 13.31
C ASP A 149 3.73 17.20 13.76
N ALA A 150 5.03 17.43 13.89
CA ALA A 150 5.99 16.44 14.35
C ALA A 150 5.63 15.94 15.77
N LYS A 151 5.67 14.61 15.95
CA LYS A 151 5.29 13.95 17.21
C LYS A 151 6.44 13.13 17.77
N ASN A 152 6.59 13.16 19.09
CA ASN A 152 7.38 12.17 19.81
C ASN A 152 6.58 10.86 19.91
N TRP A 153 6.80 9.98 18.95
CA TRP A 153 6.04 8.74 18.82
C TRP A 153 6.28 7.74 19.95
N VAL A 154 7.47 7.75 20.56
CA VAL A 154 7.76 6.94 21.76
C VAL A 154 6.87 7.38 22.93
N ALA A 155 6.82 8.69 23.22
CA ALA A 155 5.99 9.22 24.30
C ALA A 155 4.49 8.99 24.05
N GLU A 156 4.05 9.16 22.80
CA GLU A 156 2.66 8.91 22.41
C GLU A 156 2.28 7.43 22.57
N ALA A 157 3.17 6.51 22.17
CA ALA A 157 2.94 5.09 22.36
C ALA A 157 2.86 4.71 23.84
N GLU A 158 3.73 5.26 24.69
CA GLU A 158 3.65 5.06 26.14
C GLU A 158 2.36 5.58 26.74
N ARG A 159 1.89 6.76 26.29
CA ARG A 159 0.60 7.34 26.72
C ARG A 159 -0.55 6.38 26.38
N ILE A 160 -0.60 5.91 25.14
CA ILE A 160 -1.61 4.94 24.65
C ILE A 160 -1.60 3.66 25.51
N ILE A 161 -0.42 3.12 25.82
CA ILE A 161 -0.29 1.90 26.62
C ILE A 161 -0.79 2.13 28.05
N LYS A 162 -0.40 3.25 28.68
CA LYS A 162 -0.82 3.61 30.04
C LYS A 162 -2.34 3.76 30.13
N GLU A 163 -2.95 4.43 29.16
CA GLU A 163 -4.41 4.59 29.08
C GLU A 163 -5.12 3.24 28.94
N ALA A 164 -4.64 2.37 28.04
CA ALA A 164 -5.21 1.05 27.84
C ALA A 164 -5.13 0.17 29.11
N VAL A 165 -3.99 0.17 29.80
CA VAL A 165 -3.81 -0.59 31.04
C VAL A 165 -4.66 -0.03 32.18
N SER A 166 -4.72 1.29 32.33
CA SER A 166 -5.54 1.95 33.36
C SER A 166 -7.03 1.64 33.18
N PHE A 167 -7.51 1.67 31.94
CA PHE A 167 -8.87 1.28 31.59
C PHE A 167 -9.19 -0.17 31.96
N LEU A 168 -8.26 -1.10 31.69
CA LEU A 168 -8.42 -2.51 32.06
C LEU A 168 -8.47 -2.69 33.58
N LEU A 169 -7.58 -2.03 34.32
CA LEU A 169 -7.55 -2.09 35.79
C LEU A 169 -8.84 -1.54 36.41
N TYR A 170 -9.35 -0.43 35.88
CA TYR A 170 -10.64 0.12 36.32
C TYR A 170 -11.79 -0.84 36.05
N ARG A 171 -11.84 -1.48 34.87
CA ARG A 171 -12.88 -2.47 34.54
C ARG A 171 -12.82 -3.73 35.39
N LEU A 172 -11.63 -4.18 35.80
CA LEU A 172 -11.48 -5.34 36.68
C LEU A 172 -12.04 -5.03 38.07
N LYS A 173 -11.71 -3.86 38.63
CA LYS A 173 -12.25 -3.40 39.93
C LYS A 173 -13.77 -3.21 39.97
N LEU A 174 -14.45 -3.08 38.83
CA LEU A 174 -15.91 -2.99 38.74
C LEU A 174 -16.60 -4.35 38.59
N ARG A 175 -15.84 -5.43 38.38
CA ARG A 175 -16.38 -6.81 38.28
C ARG A 175 -16.22 -7.62 39.56
N ASP A 176 -15.40 -7.14 40.49
CA ASP A 176 -15.25 -7.66 41.85
C ASP A 176 -16.20 -6.95 42.81
#